data_AF-A0A7C6GCQ5-F1
#
_entry.id   AF-A0A7C6GCQ5-F1
#
_cell.length_a   1.000
_cell.length_b   1.000
_cell.length_c   1.000
_cell.angle_alpha   90.00
_cell.angle_beta   90.00
_cell.angle_gamma   90.00
#
_symmetry.space_group_name_H-M   'P 1'
#
loop_
_entity.id
_entity.type
_entity.pdbx_description
1 polymer ?
#
loop_
_entity_poly.entity_id
_entity_poly.type
_entity_poly.pdbx_seq_one_letter_code
_entity_poly.pdbx_strand_id
1 'polypeptide(L)'
;MKDNNNKDEEKLKEELKKLIAKEKAKKERFYFFFMYGLHPNFSLHILLTIIINITLFSVIQGLTNFAHISSYGVYFLAIILFTFLEIIIKALITKLLATYKMYSLGSVDILLVLLLFTLIVVVLPEAMRFNHFWQLLLFVLLFLILRFFVNYYVRVFFYKVRRKKEEDENKRT
;
A
#
# COMPACT_ATOMS: atom_id res chain seq x y z
N MET A 1 27.62 42.86 28.49
CA MET A 1 26.97 41.54 28.72
C MET A 1 25.58 41.47 28.07
N LYS A 2 25.41 41.84 26.79
CA LYS A 2 24.09 41.79 26.09
C LYS A 2 24.11 41.04 24.75
N ASP A 3 25.29 40.55 24.34
CA ASP A 3 25.55 40.03 22.99
C ASP A 3 25.58 38.48 22.91
N ASN A 4 25.68 37.79 24.05
CA ASN A 4 25.67 36.31 24.10
C ASN A 4 24.25 35.72 24.02
N ASN A 5 23.23 36.39 24.57
CA ASN A 5 21.86 35.84 24.61
C ASN A 5 21.23 35.71 23.22
N ASN A 6 21.56 36.60 22.28
CA ASN A 6 21.02 36.53 20.91
C ASN A 6 21.64 35.39 20.08
N LYS A 7 22.94 35.10 20.28
CA LYS A 7 23.63 34.01 19.59
C LYS A 7 23.17 32.63 20.03
N ASP A 8 22.84 32.48 21.31
CA ASP A 8 22.34 31.21 21.84
C ASP A 8 20.87 30.96 21.43
N GLU A 9 20.04 32.00 21.34
CA GLU A 9 18.67 31.89 20.79
C GLU A 9 18.65 31.53 19.29
N GLU A 10 19.55 32.08 18.48
CA GLU A 10 19.64 31.74 17.05
C GLU A 10 20.08 30.30 16.84
N LYS A 11 21.06 29.80 17.62
CA LYS A 11 21.48 28.40 17.58
C LYS A 11 20.36 27.45 18.01
N LEU A 12 19.60 27.81 19.05
CA LEU A 12 18.45 27.02 19.49
C LEU A 12 17.35 26.96 18.42
N LYS A 13 17.07 28.08 17.73
CA LYS A 13 16.11 28.15 16.62
C LYS A 13 16.58 27.35 15.40
N GLU A 14 17.88 27.34 15.11
CA GLU A 14 18.47 26.50 14.07
C GLU A 14 18.39 25.00 14.40
N GLU A 15 18.69 24.61 15.65
CA GLU A 15 18.54 23.24 16.10
C GLU A 15 17.08 22.79 16.10
N LEU A 16 16.15 23.63 16.56
CA LEU A 16 14.71 23.39 16.45
C LEU A 16 14.27 23.25 14.99
N LYS A 17 14.74 24.10 14.07
CA LYS A 17 14.47 23.95 12.63
C LYS A 17 15.03 22.64 12.07
N LYS A 18 16.25 22.24 12.46
CA LYS A 18 16.87 20.98 12.03
C LYS A 18 16.13 19.76 12.60
N LEU A 19 15.66 19.83 13.83
CA LEU A 19 14.85 18.78 14.47
C LEU A 19 13.47 18.68 13.83
N ILE A 20 12.78 19.79 13.61
CA ILE A 20 11.49 19.85 12.90
C ILE A 20 11.65 19.37 11.45
N ALA A 21 12.75 19.72 10.77
CA ALA A 21 13.05 19.24 9.42
C ALA A 21 13.33 17.73 9.41
N LYS A 22 14.08 17.20 10.39
CA LYS A 22 14.30 15.75 10.55
C LYS A 22 13.00 15.02 10.86
N GLU A 23 12.14 15.59 11.70
CA GLU A 23 10.86 15.00 12.06
C GLU A 23 9.88 15.04 10.89
N LYS A 24 9.80 16.16 10.16
CA LYS A 24 9.07 16.27 8.90
C LYS A 24 9.57 15.28 7.86
N ALA A 25 10.88 15.16 7.66
CA ALA A 25 11.47 14.20 6.73
C ALA A 25 11.21 12.75 7.14
N LYS A 26 11.20 12.45 8.45
CA LYS A 26 10.86 11.12 8.99
C LYS A 26 9.37 10.80 8.81
N LYS A 27 8.50 11.80 9.02
CA LYS A 27 7.05 11.70 8.81
C LYS A 27 6.72 11.54 7.33
N GLU A 28 7.36 12.32 6.46
CA GLU A 28 7.26 12.20 4.99
C GLU A 28 7.79 10.86 4.50
N ARG A 29 8.90 10.34 5.04
CA ARG A 29 9.37 8.97 4.75
C ARG A 29 8.36 7.91 5.15
N PHE A 30 7.73 8.06 6.31
CA PHE A 30 6.70 7.14 6.81
C PHE A 30 5.44 7.21 5.93
N TYR A 31 5.04 8.42 5.52
CA TYR A 31 4.00 8.66 4.54
C TYR A 31 4.32 8.05 3.18
N PHE A 32 5.54 8.22 2.68
CA PHE A 32 5.98 7.57 1.45
C PHE A 32 5.93 6.04 1.58
N PHE A 33 6.35 5.52 2.73
CA PHE A 33 6.32 4.10 3.05
C PHE A 33 4.90 3.53 3.12
N PHE A 34 3.91 4.28 3.63
CA PHE A 34 2.54 3.79 3.79
C PHE A 34 1.62 4.13 2.62
N MET A 35 1.89 5.21 1.87
CA MET A 35 0.91 5.89 1.01
C MET A 35 1.30 5.90 -0.48
N TYR A 36 2.59 5.83 -0.83
CA TYR A 36 3.07 5.96 -2.22
C TYR A 36 3.58 4.64 -2.79
N GLY A 37 2.63 3.78 -3.14
CA GLY A 37 2.90 2.59 -3.94
C GLY A 37 3.91 1.61 -3.33
N LEU A 38 4.14 0.49 -4.00
CA LEU A 38 5.23 -0.42 -3.64
C LEU A 38 6.57 0.04 -4.20
N HIS A 39 6.55 0.93 -5.19
CA HIS A 39 7.72 1.42 -5.90
C HIS A 39 7.53 2.87 -6.33
N PRO A 40 8.59 3.72 -6.33
CA PRO A 40 8.51 5.11 -6.77
C PRO A 40 8.03 5.27 -8.23
N ASN A 41 8.44 4.36 -9.10
CA ASN A 41 7.94 4.31 -10.48
C ASN A 41 6.53 3.73 -10.52
N PHE A 42 5.57 4.53 -10.98
CA PHE A 42 4.15 4.17 -11.03
C PHE A 42 3.87 2.88 -11.82
N SER A 43 4.52 2.68 -12.97
CA SER A 43 4.36 1.46 -13.77
C SER A 43 4.83 0.20 -13.05
N LEU A 44 5.96 0.27 -12.32
CA LEU A 44 6.45 -0.84 -11.50
C LEU A 44 5.52 -1.10 -10.31
N HIS A 45 4.95 -0.05 -9.73
CA HIS A 45 3.94 -0.21 -8.67
C HIS A 45 2.72 -0.97 -9.19
N ILE A 46 2.16 -0.60 -10.35
CA ILE A 46 1.01 -1.30 -10.94
C ILE A 46 1.36 -2.77 -11.18
N LEU A 47 2.46 -3.04 -11.89
CA LEU A 47 2.87 -4.38 -12.25
C LEU A 47 3.03 -5.27 -11.01
N LEU A 48 3.74 -4.76 -10.00
CA LEU A 48 4.00 -5.50 -8.76
C LEU A 48 2.72 -5.74 -7.97
N THR A 49 1.80 -4.77 -7.95
CA THR A 49 0.49 -4.92 -7.28
C THR A 49 -0.37 -5.98 -7.96
N ILE A 50 -0.38 -6.01 -9.31
CA ILE A 50 -1.07 -7.04 -10.08
C ILE A 50 -0.49 -8.43 -9.77
N ILE A 51 0.84 -8.59 -9.81
CA ILE A 51 1.51 -9.85 -9.52
C ILE A 51 1.18 -10.34 -8.11
N ILE A 52 1.27 -9.45 -7.12
CA ILE A 52 0.96 -9.77 -5.72
C ILE A 52 -0.51 -10.18 -5.58
N ASN A 53 -1.43 -9.41 -6.17
CA ASN A 53 -2.86 -9.71 -6.08
C ASN A 53 -3.17 -11.06 -6.73
N ILE A 54 -2.71 -11.32 -7.95
CA ILE A 54 -2.91 -12.63 -8.61
C ILE A 54 -2.36 -13.77 -7.75
N THR A 55 -1.15 -13.61 -7.20
CA THR A 55 -0.53 -14.63 -6.35
C THR A 55 -1.37 -14.88 -5.10
N LEU A 56 -1.77 -13.82 -4.40
CA LEU A 56 -2.54 -13.92 -3.17
C LEU A 56 -3.92 -14.54 -3.40
N PHE A 57 -4.64 -14.08 -4.41
CA PHE A 57 -5.92 -14.65 -4.81
C PHE A 57 -5.81 -16.14 -5.10
N SER A 58 -4.81 -16.54 -5.88
CA SER A 58 -4.58 -17.93 -6.27
C SER A 58 -4.23 -18.80 -5.06
N VAL A 59 -3.38 -18.30 -4.16
CA VAL A 59 -2.98 -19.03 -2.94
C VAL A 59 -4.16 -19.22 -2.00
N ILE A 60 -4.94 -18.17 -1.73
CA ILE A 60 -6.09 -18.25 -0.83
C ILE A 60 -7.15 -19.17 -1.41
N GLN A 61 -7.42 -19.03 -2.71
CA GLN A 61 -8.35 -19.90 -3.40
C GLN A 61 -7.90 -21.36 -3.34
N GLY A 62 -6.63 -21.67 -3.62
CA GLY A 62 -6.11 -23.03 -3.56
C GLY A 62 -6.11 -23.64 -2.16
N LEU A 63 -5.90 -22.83 -1.12
CA LEU A 63 -5.89 -23.28 0.27
C LEU A 63 -7.30 -23.48 0.85
N THR A 64 -8.24 -22.60 0.50
CA THR A 64 -9.56 -22.58 1.14
C THR A 64 -10.64 -23.23 0.30
N ASN A 65 -10.51 -23.21 -1.04
CA ASN A 65 -11.54 -23.57 -2.00
C ASN A 65 -12.92 -22.93 -1.70
N PHE A 66 -12.93 -21.72 -1.13
CA PHE A 66 -14.16 -21.03 -0.75
C PHE A 66 -14.98 -20.52 -1.93
N ALA A 67 -14.34 -20.12 -3.03
CA ALA A 67 -15.04 -19.70 -4.22
C ALA A 67 -15.14 -20.85 -5.24
N HIS A 68 -16.29 -20.99 -5.89
CA HIS A 68 -16.40 -21.80 -7.09
C HIS A 68 -16.02 -20.95 -8.30
N ILE A 69 -15.05 -21.42 -9.08
CA ILE A 69 -14.57 -20.76 -10.29
C ILE A 69 -15.16 -21.49 -11.50
N SER A 70 -16.02 -20.81 -12.25
CA SER A 70 -16.61 -21.37 -13.47
C SER A 70 -15.68 -21.24 -14.68
N SER A 71 -14.88 -20.16 -14.74
CA SER A 71 -13.94 -19.90 -15.82
C SER A 71 -12.67 -19.22 -15.31
N TYR A 72 -11.52 -19.84 -15.55
CA TYR A 72 -10.21 -19.28 -15.18
C TYR A 72 -9.92 -17.96 -15.89
N GLY A 73 -10.37 -17.78 -17.14
CA GLY A 73 -10.19 -16.52 -17.86
C GLY A 73 -10.92 -15.36 -17.20
N VAL A 74 -12.17 -15.58 -16.79
CA VAL A 74 -12.99 -14.58 -16.10
C VAL A 74 -12.47 -14.33 -14.68
N TYR A 75 -11.92 -15.36 -14.02
CA TYR A 75 -11.26 -15.23 -12.72
C TYR A 75 -10.03 -14.30 -12.78
N PHE A 76 -9.10 -14.50 -13.71
CA PHE A 76 -7.94 -13.61 -13.84
C PHE A 76 -8.36 -12.19 -14.25
N LEU A 77 -9.33 -12.07 -15.15
CA LEU A 77 -9.87 -10.77 -15.56
C LEU A 77 -10.47 -10.02 -14.37
N ALA A 78 -11.20 -10.70 -13.49
CA ALA A 78 -11.74 -10.12 -12.26
C ALA A 78 -10.63 -9.61 -11.32
N ILE A 79 -9.54 -10.35 -11.14
CA ILE A 79 -8.40 -9.91 -10.30
C ILE A 79 -7.71 -8.68 -10.90
N ILE A 80 -7.55 -8.65 -12.22
CA ILE A 80 -6.96 -7.50 -12.91
C ILE A 80 -7.86 -6.28 -12.75
N LEU A 81 -9.16 -6.43 -13.02
CA LEU A 81 -10.16 -5.36 -12.87
C LEU A 81 -10.21 -4.84 -11.44
N PHE A 82 -10.23 -5.75 -10.46
CA PHE A 82 -10.13 -5.43 -9.03
C PHE A 82 -8.94 -4.55 -8.73
N THR A 83 -7.76 -4.93 -9.23
CA THR A 83 -6.51 -4.23 -8.97
C THR A 83 -6.53 -2.82 -9.59
N PHE A 84 -7.04 -2.68 -10.81
CA PHE A 84 -7.16 -1.37 -11.45
C PHE A 84 -8.16 -0.46 -10.72
N LEU A 85 -9.35 -0.98 -10.38
CA LEU A 85 -10.34 -0.23 -9.60
C LEU A 85 -9.77 0.20 -8.25
N GLU A 86 -9.08 -0.71 -7.56
CA GLU A 86 -8.42 -0.42 -6.30
C GLU A 86 -7.42 0.73 -6.42
N ILE A 87 -6.56 0.71 -7.45
CA ILE A 87 -5.56 1.77 -7.68
C ILE A 87 -6.22 3.11 -7.98
N ILE A 88 -7.23 3.13 -8.86
CA ILE A 88 -7.94 4.36 -9.25
C ILE A 88 -8.64 4.98 -8.05
N ILE A 89 -9.42 4.19 -7.30
CA ILE A 89 -10.17 4.70 -6.15
C ILE A 89 -9.21 5.14 -5.04
N LYS A 90 -8.12 4.39 -4.79
CA LYS A 90 -7.09 4.82 -3.83
C LYS A 90 -6.44 6.14 -4.22
N ALA A 91 -6.14 6.34 -5.51
CA ALA A 91 -5.60 7.60 -6.00
C ALA A 91 -6.59 8.76 -5.78
N LEU A 92 -7.87 8.54 -6.06
CA LEU A 92 -8.94 9.53 -5.82
C LEU A 92 -9.10 9.86 -4.33
N ILE A 93 -9.16 8.84 -3.47
CA ILE A 93 -9.26 9.00 -2.01
C ILE A 93 -8.03 9.72 -1.47
N THR A 94 -6.84 9.39 -1.94
CA THR A 94 -5.60 10.04 -1.52
C THR A 94 -5.62 11.52 -1.88
N LYS A 95 -6.06 11.86 -3.10
CA LYS A 95 -6.23 13.24 -3.54
C LYS A 95 -7.25 13.99 -2.69
N LEU A 96 -8.37 13.35 -2.35
CA LEU A 96 -9.43 13.93 -1.52
C LEU A 96 -8.96 14.12 -0.07
N LEU A 97 -8.36 13.10 0.55
CA LEU A 97 -7.92 13.14 1.94
C LEU A 97 -6.72 14.06 2.16
N ALA A 98 -5.87 14.26 1.16
CA ALA A 98 -4.83 15.29 1.19
C ALA A 98 -5.43 16.68 1.45
N THR A 99 -6.64 16.95 0.95
CA THR A 99 -7.38 18.19 1.23
C THR A 99 -7.87 18.26 2.68
N TYR A 100 -8.29 17.13 3.28
CA TYR A 100 -8.90 17.09 4.61
C TYR A 100 -7.93 16.80 5.77
N LYS A 101 -6.62 16.63 5.52
CA LYS A 101 -5.59 16.33 6.54
C LYS A 101 -5.95 15.16 7.48
N MET A 102 -6.75 14.19 7.01
CA MET A 102 -7.14 13.03 7.82
C MET A 102 -6.10 11.91 7.73
N TYR A 103 -5.67 11.42 8.89
CA TYR A 103 -4.57 10.45 9.06
C TYR A 103 -5.03 8.97 9.15
N SER A 104 -6.34 8.70 9.20
CA SER A 104 -6.91 7.35 9.34
C SER A 104 -7.05 6.60 8.01
N LEU A 105 -5.95 6.46 7.26
CA LEU A 105 -5.95 5.84 5.93
C LEU A 105 -6.13 4.31 5.96
N GLY A 106 -5.67 3.64 7.03
CA GLY A 106 -5.70 2.18 7.12
C GLY A 106 -7.11 1.59 7.17
N SER A 107 -8.01 2.18 7.97
CA SER A 107 -9.39 1.69 8.08
C SER A 107 -10.20 1.90 6.79
N VAL A 108 -9.94 3.00 6.08
CA VAL A 108 -10.56 3.29 4.78
C VAL A 108 -10.14 2.26 3.74
N ASP A 109 -8.87 1.83 3.77
CA ASP A 109 -8.36 0.81 2.85
C ASP A 109 -9.05 -0.55 3.06
N ILE A 110 -9.22 -0.98 4.31
CA ILE A 110 -9.92 -2.24 4.64
C ILE A 110 -11.35 -2.22 4.13
N LEU A 111 -12.09 -1.13 4.39
CA LEU A 111 -13.47 -0.97 3.92
C LEU A 111 -13.56 -0.94 2.39
N LEU A 112 -12.62 -0.25 1.74
CA LEU A 112 -12.54 -0.18 0.29
C LEU A 112 -12.31 -1.55 -0.36
N VAL A 113 -11.39 -2.35 0.20
CA VAL A 113 -11.13 -3.71 -0.29
C VAL A 113 -12.38 -4.58 -0.15
N LEU A 114 -13.07 -4.53 0.99
CA LEU A 114 -14.31 -5.28 1.22
C LEU A 114 -15.42 -4.88 0.24
N LEU A 115 -15.59 -3.58 0.01
CA LEU A 115 -16.59 -3.04 -0.92
C LEU A 115 -16.29 -3.45 -2.36
N LEU A 116 -15.03 -3.30 -2.80
CA LEU A 116 -14.61 -3.70 -4.14
C LEU A 116 -14.77 -5.20 -4.39
N PHE A 117 -14.47 -6.02 -3.39
CA PHE A 117 -14.63 -7.46 -3.49
C PHE A 117 -16.10 -7.84 -3.67
N THR A 118 -16.98 -7.25 -2.85
CA THR A 118 -18.43 -7.44 -2.96
C THR A 118 -18.94 -7.00 -4.33
N LEU A 119 -18.49 -5.85 -4.83
CA LEU A 119 -18.85 -5.34 -6.15
C LEU A 119 -18.48 -6.34 -7.27
N ILE A 120 -17.29 -6.93 -7.22
CA ILE A 120 -16.84 -7.87 -8.25
C ILE A 120 -17.61 -9.17 -8.24
N VAL A 121 -17.92 -9.71 -7.05
CA VAL A 121 -18.74 -10.92 -6.94
C VAL A 121 -20.14 -10.70 -7.53
N VAL A 122 -20.70 -9.49 -7.37
CA VAL A 122 -22.01 -9.13 -7.93
C VAL A 122 -21.96 -8.89 -9.44
N VAL A 123 -20.94 -8.17 -9.93
CA VAL A 123 -20.80 -7.80 -11.35
C VAL A 123 -20.32 -8.96 -12.21
N LEU A 124 -19.41 -9.80 -11.68
CA LEU A 124 -18.81 -10.94 -12.35
C LEU A 124 -19.06 -12.23 -11.56
N PRO A 125 -20.32 -12.71 -11.49
CA PRO A 125 -20.67 -13.92 -10.75
C PRO A 125 -20.09 -15.18 -11.37
N GLU A 126 -19.53 -15.14 -12.58
CA GLU A 126 -18.82 -16.26 -13.21
C GLU A 126 -17.36 -16.36 -12.78
N ALA A 127 -16.79 -15.27 -12.23
CA ALA A 127 -15.41 -15.25 -11.74
C ALA A 127 -15.27 -16.04 -10.45
N MET A 128 -16.11 -15.74 -9.46
CA MET A 128 -16.07 -16.32 -8.12
C MET A 128 -17.48 -16.35 -7.54
N ARG A 129 -18.00 -17.55 -7.29
CA ARG A 129 -19.24 -17.73 -6.52
C ARG A 129 -18.92 -18.25 -5.13
N PHE A 130 -19.46 -17.56 -4.13
CA PHE A 130 -19.41 -18.01 -2.74
C PHE A 130 -20.78 -18.56 -2.35
N ASN A 131 -20.80 -19.72 -1.68
CA ASN A 131 -22.07 -20.33 -1.25
C ASN A 131 -22.66 -19.57 -0.06
N HIS A 132 -21.80 -19.05 0.81
CA HIS A 132 -22.22 -18.29 2.00
C HIS A 132 -21.45 -16.99 2.13
N PHE A 133 -22.12 -15.96 2.66
CA PHE A 133 -21.52 -14.66 2.94
C PHE A 133 -20.28 -14.76 3.87
N TRP A 134 -20.30 -15.69 4.83
CA TRP A 134 -19.15 -15.94 5.72
C TRP A 134 -17.89 -16.39 4.97
N GLN A 135 -18.03 -17.12 3.86
CA GLN A 135 -16.90 -17.55 3.05
C GLN A 135 -16.24 -16.35 2.35
N LEU A 136 -17.05 -15.41 1.84
CA LEU A 136 -16.57 -14.16 1.26
C LEU A 136 -15.82 -13.33 2.32
N LEU A 137 -16.42 -13.19 3.51
CA LEU A 137 -15.83 -12.40 4.58
C LEU A 137 -14.47 -12.99 5.04
N LEU A 138 -14.39 -14.31 5.21
CA LEU A 138 -13.14 -14.99 5.54
C LEU A 138 -12.12 -14.89 4.41
N PHE A 139 -12.54 -15.01 3.15
CA PHE A 139 -11.67 -14.85 2.00
C PHE A 139 -11.02 -13.46 1.98
N VAL A 140 -11.82 -12.40 2.14
CA VAL A 140 -11.33 -11.02 2.18
C VAL A 140 -10.41 -10.79 3.37
N LEU A 141 -10.74 -11.35 4.53
CA LEU A 141 -9.94 -11.20 5.74
C LEU A 141 -8.56 -11.88 5.59
N LEU A 142 -8.53 -13.12 5.08
CA LEU A 142 -7.29 -13.82 4.74
C LEU A 142 -6.47 -13.05 3.71
N PHE A 143 -7.13 -12.52 2.70
CA PHE A 143 -6.51 -11.71 1.67
C PHE A 143 -5.84 -10.46 2.24
N LEU A 144 -6.51 -9.73 3.11
CA LEU A 144 -5.96 -8.56 3.78
C LEU A 144 -4.76 -8.90 4.67
N ILE A 145 -4.84 -9.99 5.45
CA ILE A 145 -3.74 -10.44 6.31
C ILE A 145 -2.52 -10.81 5.48
N LEU A 146 -2.68 -11.68 4.47
CA LEU A 146 -1.58 -12.10 3.61
C LEU A 146 -1.00 -10.92 2.83
N ARG A 147 -1.86 -10.04 2.31
CA ARG A 147 -1.44 -8.81 1.64
C ARG A 147 -0.62 -7.91 2.55
N PHE A 148 -1.00 -7.76 3.82
CA PHE A 148 -0.23 -6.98 4.79
C PHE A 148 1.19 -7.53 4.94
N PHE A 149 1.35 -8.84 5.12
CA PHE A 149 2.66 -9.48 5.21
C PHE A 149 3.46 -9.33 3.92
N VAL A 150 2.89 -9.65 2.76
CA VAL A 150 3.59 -9.56 1.47
C VAL A 150 4.03 -8.13 1.19
N ASN A 151 3.16 -7.14 1.39
CA ASN A 151 3.51 -5.74 1.20
C ASN A 151 4.62 -5.30 2.14
N TYR A 152 4.61 -5.75 3.40
CA TYR A 152 5.69 -5.48 4.34
C TYR A 152 7.03 -6.05 3.85
N TYR A 153 7.07 -7.33 3.46
CA TYR A 153 8.29 -7.97 2.97
C TYR A 153 8.83 -7.31 1.70
N VAL A 154 7.95 -7.00 0.75
CA VAL A 154 8.35 -6.36 -0.51
C VAL A 154 8.94 -4.98 -0.26
N ARG A 155 8.35 -4.17 0.63
CA ARG A 155 8.91 -2.87 1.02
C ARG A 155 10.30 -2.99 1.66
N VAL A 156 10.47 -3.96 2.57
CA VAL A 156 11.77 -4.23 3.21
C VAL A 156 12.82 -4.64 2.17
N PHE A 157 12.43 -5.45 1.20
CA PHE A 157 13.31 -5.88 0.11
C PHE A 157 13.79 -4.69 -0.73
N PHE A 158 12.87 -3.86 -1.24
CA PHE A 158 13.24 -2.67 -2.03
C PHE A 158 14.08 -1.67 -1.24
N TYR A 159 13.82 -1.51 0.06
CA TYR A 159 14.63 -0.66 0.92
C TYR A 159 16.08 -1.14 1.02
N LYS A 160 16.29 -2.45 1.22
CA LYS A 160 17.64 -3.04 1.26
C LYS A 160 18.37 -2.91 -0.07
N VAL A 161 17.68 -3.15 -1.19
CA VAL A 161 18.26 -3.04 -2.54
C VAL A 161 18.71 -1.61 -2.83
N ARG A 162 17.89 -0.62 -2.48
CA ARG A 162 18.24 0.80 -2.66
C ARG A 162 19.47 1.19 -1.85
N ARG A 163 19.53 0.79 -0.56
CA ARG A 163 20.68 1.09 0.30
C ARG A 163 21.99 0.51 -0.24
N LYS A 164 21.94 -0.73 -0.75
CA LYS A 164 23.11 -1.39 -1.36
C LYS A 164 23.61 -0.64 -2.59
N LYS A 165 22.70 -0.15 -3.43
CA LYS A 165 23.07 0.66 -4.61
C LYS A 165 23.76 1.98 -4.23
N GLU A 166 23.27 2.65 -3.19
CA GLU A 166 23.88 3.88 -2.64
C GLU A 166 25.29 3.60 -2.06
N GLU A 167 25.48 2.45 -1.38
CA GLU A 167 26.80 2.01 -0.88
C GLU A 167 27.80 1.66 -2.00
N ASP A 168 27.33 1.07 -3.11
CA ASP A 168 28.17 0.70 -4.25
C ASP A 168 28.57 1.90 -5.12
N GLU A 169 27.71 2.93 -5.24
CA GLU A 169 28.03 4.19 -5.93
C GLU A 169 29.06 5.02 -5.14
N ASN A 170 28.94 5.08 -3.81
CA ASN A 170 29.85 5.84 -2.95
C ASN A 170 31.26 5.22 -2.80
N LYS A 171 31.44 3.96 -3.22
CA LYS A 171 32.75 3.28 -3.28
C LYS A 171 33.47 3.48 -4.62
N ARG A 172 32.79 4.01 -5.64
CA ARG A 172 33.33 4.25 -6.98
C ARG A 172 33.77 5.70 -7.22
N THR A 173 33.37 6.62 -6.35
CA THR A 173 33.83 8.02 -6.25
C THR A 173 34.91 8.15 -5.20
#